data_AF-A0A210QX79-F1
#
_entry.id   AF-A0A210QX79-F1
#
_cell.length_a   1.000
_cell.length_b   1.000
_cell.length_c   1.000
_cell.angle_alpha   90.00
_cell.angle_beta   90.00
_cell.angle_gamma   90.00
#
_symmetry.space_group_name_H-M   'P 1'
#
loop_
_entity.id
_entity.type
_entity.pdbx_description
1 polymer ?
#
loop_
_entity_poly.entity_id
_entity_poly.type
_entity_poly.pdbx_seq_one_letter_code
_entity_poly.pdbx_strand_id
1 'polypeptide(L)'
;MCPDHCSKFCDDGLPIAMKWSYPGRRMVVTAGNLLCGQDGQFDPEFGEMNLLVQDFAEALVKFVLPLDVVNNIIAAYNSSRTTWDLHPSNYITYFRQGTATWFAATSKSAYETGGMNICSNARPCITEIDLRRNIKTRDVPLFDILNTVYNFERWNMTGNISICAW
;
A
#
# COMPACT_ATOMS: atom_id res chain seq x y z
N MET A 1 3.67 -19.19 -15.52
CA MET A 1 3.75 -20.62 -15.16
C MET A 1 4.43 -20.71 -13.81
N CYS A 2 3.71 -21.13 -12.77
CA CYS A 2 4.31 -21.43 -11.46
C CYS A 2 5.25 -22.64 -11.56
N PRO A 3 6.44 -22.60 -10.95
CA PRO A 3 7.28 -23.78 -10.75
C PRO A 3 6.54 -24.87 -9.94
N ASP A 4 6.85 -26.14 -10.18
CA ASP A 4 6.16 -27.31 -9.59
C ASP A 4 6.15 -27.32 -8.05
N HIS A 5 7.16 -26.73 -7.41
CA HIS A 5 7.26 -26.60 -5.95
C HIS A 5 6.30 -25.56 -5.35
N CYS A 6 5.72 -24.69 -6.18
CA CYS A 6 4.71 -23.69 -5.79
C CYS A 6 3.28 -24.11 -6.19
N SER A 7 3.08 -25.31 -6.73
CA SER A 7 1.79 -25.79 -7.28
C SER A 7 0.61 -25.72 -6.30
N LYS A 8 0.84 -25.90 -4.99
CA LYS A 8 -0.20 -25.75 -3.95
C LYS A 8 -0.63 -24.31 -3.69
N PHE A 9 0.17 -23.35 -4.14
CA PHE A 9 -0.07 -21.92 -4.03
C PHE A 9 -0.44 -21.30 -5.38
N CYS A 10 -0.91 -22.12 -6.33
CA CYS A 10 -1.33 -21.66 -7.65
C CYS A 10 -2.71 -22.22 -8.00
N ASP A 11 -3.55 -21.39 -8.62
CA ASP A 11 -4.86 -21.78 -9.12
C ASP A 11 -4.98 -21.25 -10.55
N ASP A 12 -5.03 -22.17 -11.52
CA ASP A 12 -4.91 -21.92 -12.96
C ASP A 12 -3.52 -21.40 -13.43
N GLY A 13 -2.45 -21.92 -12.81
CA GLY A 13 -1.06 -21.65 -13.25
C GLY A 13 -0.48 -20.28 -12.87
N LEU A 14 -1.26 -19.46 -12.15
CA LEU A 14 -0.86 -18.20 -11.55
C LEU A 14 -0.70 -18.35 -10.03
N PRO A 15 0.28 -17.69 -9.39
CA PRO A 15 0.38 -17.63 -7.95
C PRO A 15 -0.92 -17.08 -7.34
N ILE A 16 -1.39 -17.68 -6.24
CA ILE A 16 -2.60 -17.25 -5.50
C ILE A 16 -2.47 -15.79 -5.04
N ALA A 17 -1.23 -15.30 -4.82
CA ALA A 17 -0.92 -13.89 -4.55
C ALA A 17 -1.35 -12.93 -5.69
N MET A 18 -1.56 -13.42 -6.91
CA MET A 18 -1.92 -12.62 -8.09
C MET A 18 -3.41 -12.67 -8.45
N LYS A 19 -4.26 -13.34 -7.66
CA LYS A 19 -5.68 -13.50 -8.03
C LYS A 19 -6.52 -12.33 -7.51
N TRP A 20 -6.64 -11.31 -8.37
CA TRP A 20 -7.59 -10.20 -8.27
C TRP A 20 -9.01 -10.70 -7.95
N SER A 21 -9.59 -10.22 -6.86
CA SER A 21 -10.85 -10.72 -6.31
C SER A 21 -12.08 -10.02 -6.92
N TYR A 22 -12.75 -10.66 -7.89
CA TYR A 22 -14.08 -10.28 -8.41
C TYR A 22 -15.13 -10.12 -7.28
N PRO A 23 -16.21 -9.34 -7.43
CA PRO A 23 -17.15 -9.06 -6.33
C PRO A 23 -17.80 -10.35 -5.82
N GLY A 24 -17.77 -10.57 -4.51
CA GLY A 24 -18.46 -11.69 -3.84
C GLY A 24 -17.58 -12.81 -3.28
N ARG A 25 -16.24 -12.72 -3.31
CA ARG A 25 -15.36 -13.67 -2.60
C ARG A 25 -14.28 -12.96 -1.77
N ARG A 26 -14.01 -13.54 -0.60
CA ARG A 26 -13.06 -13.06 0.43
C ARG A 26 -11.64 -13.00 -0.15
N MET A 27 -10.88 -11.95 0.20
CA MET A 27 -9.43 -11.98 0.07
C MET A 27 -8.88 -13.09 0.97
N VAL A 28 -8.20 -14.07 0.38
CA VAL A 28 -7.54 -15.13 1.14
C VAL A 28 -6.14 -14.64 1.46
N VAL A 29 -5.88 -14.31 2.73
CA VAL A 29 -4.52 -14.13 3.23
C VAL A 29 -3.96 -15.53 3.49
N THR A 30 -3.07 -16.01 2.63
CA THR A 30 -2.29 -17.23 2.90
C THR A 30 -0.96 -16.86 3.56
N ALA A 31 -0.30 -17.80 4.23
CA ALA A 31 1.09 -17.61 4.70
C ALA A 31 2.06 -17.28 3.54
N GLY A 32 1.69 -17.58 2.28
CA GLY A 32 2.42 -17.15 1.07
C GLY A 32 2.05 -15.76 0.55
N ASN A 33 1.04 -15.09 1.12
CA ASN A 33 0.76 -13.66 0.90
C ASN A 33 1.36 -12.81 2.03
N LEU A 34 1.57 -13.42 3.19
CA LEU A 34 2.47 -12.95 4.23
C LEU A 34 3.90 -13.36 3.86
N LEU A 35 4.48 -12.73 2.84
CA LEU A 35 5.85 -13.03 2.41
C LEU A 35 6.92 -12.54 3.41
N CYS A 36 6.57 -12.37 4.69
CA CYS A 36 7.53 -12.25 5.78
C CYS A 36 8.06 -13.64 6.18
N GLY A 37 8.50 -14.45 5.21
CA GLY A 37 9.05 -15.78 5.45
C GLY A 37 10.45 -15.69 6.06
N GLN A 38 10.75 -16.54 7.04
CA GLN A 38 11.98 -16.54 7.86
C GLN A 38 13.32 -16.55 7.09
N ASP A 39 13.31 -16.79 5.78
CA ASP A 39 14.54 -17.04 5.02
C ASP A 39 14.74 -16.12 3.80
N GLY A 40 13.86 -15.12 3.55
CA GLY A 40 13.99 -14.19 2.42
C GLY A 40 13.97 -14.82 1.01
N GLN A 41 13.91 -16.15 0.89
CA GLN A 41 13.94 -16.89 -0.38
C GLN A 41 12.64 -16.77 -1.17
N PHE A 42 11.59 -16.24 -0.55
CA PHE A 42 10.28 -16.03 -1.16
C PHE A 42 9.73 -14.63 -0.93
N ASP A 43 10.51 -13.71 -0.36
CA ASP A 43 10.09 -12.32 -0.21
C ASP A 43 10.55 -11.50 -1.43
N PRO A 44 9.69 -11.27 -2.44
CA PRO A 44 10.02 -10.46 -3.60
C PRO A 44 10.32 -9.01 -3.23
N GLU A 45 9.94 -8.58 -2.03
CA GLU A 45 10.14 -7.23 -1.52
C GLU A 45 11.33 -7.11 -0.57
N PHE A 46 12.06 -8.20 -0.33
CA PHE A 46 13.31 -8.23 0.46
C PHE A 46 13.18 -7.59 1.86
N GLY A 47 12.02 -7.71 2.50
CA GLY A 47 11.73 -7.12 3.82
C GLY A 47 11.45 -5.62 3.79
N GLU A 48 11.34 -5.00 2.61
CA GLU A 48 11.18 -3.56 2.49
C GLU A 48 9.72 -3.11 2.39
N MET A 49 8.77 -4.05 2.30
CA MET A 49 7.37 -3.72 2.06
C MET A 49 6.42 -4.81 2.55
N ASN A 50 5.28 -4.39 3.08
CA ASN A 50 4.18 -5.29 3.40
C ASN A 50 3.18 -5.30 2.22
N LEU A 51 3.29 -6.32 1.36
CA LEU A 51 2.44 -6.48 0.17
C LEU A 51 0.95 -6.58 0.53
N LEU A 52 0.61 -7.19 1.67
CA LEU A 52 -0.78 -7.32 2.09
C LEU A 52 -1.44 -5.94 2.26
N VAL A 53 -0.72 -4.95 2.77
CA VAL A 53 -1.24 -3.58 2.93
C VAL A 53 -1.54 -2.94 1.58
N GLN A 54 -0.65 -3.13 0.60
CA GLN A 54 -0.88 -2.60 -0.75
C GLN A 54 -2.00 -3.32 -1.48
N ASP A 55 -2.08 -4.64 -1.38
CA ASP A 55 -3.11 -5.41 -2.08
C ASP A 55 -4.49 -5.21 -1.46
N PHE A 56 -4.54 -5.06 -0.13
CA PHE A 56 -5.75 -4.64 0.57
C PHE A 56 -6.22 -3.26 0.09
N ALA A 57 -5.31 -2.29 -0.02
CA ALA A 57 -5.63 -0.96 -0.53
C ALA A 57 -6.19 -1.00 -1.96
N GLU A 58 -5.60 -1.83 -2.82
CA GLU A 58 -6.10 -2.02 -4.18
C GLU A 58 -7.51 -2.63 -4.22
N ALA A 59 -7.73 -3.67 -3.40
CA ALA A 59 -9.03 -4.31 -3.32
C ALA A 59 -10.11 -3.39 -2.74
N LEU A 60 -9.75 -2.51 -1.80
CA LEU A 60 -10.65 -1.47 -1.32
C LEU A 60 -11.13 -0.59 -2.48
N VAL A 61 -10.20 -0.05 -3.28
CA VAL A 61 -10.53 0.83 -4.42
C VAL A 61 -11.36 0.11 -5.47
N LYS A 62 -11.05 -1.15 -5.76
CA LYS A 62 -11.73 -1.91 -6.81
C LYS A 62 -13.12 -2.42 -6.42
N PHE A 63 -13.33 -2.76 -5.15
CA PHE A 63 -14.50 -3.59 -4.77
C PHE A 63 -15.28 -3.11 -3.55
N VAL A 64 -14.72 -2.24 -2.72
CA VAL A 64 -15.33 -1.90 -1.41
C VAL A 64 -15.71 -0.43 -1.32
N LEU A 65 -14.83 0.46 -1.77
CA LEU A 65 -15.02 1.90 -1.58
C LEU A 65 -16.22 2.40 -2.40
N PRO A 66 -17.06 3.27 -1.80
CA PRO A 66 -18.12 3.97 -2.52
C PRO A 66 -17.58 4.77 -3.72
N LEU A 67 -18.39 4.91 -4.76
CA LEU A 67 -17.99 5.57 -6.02
C LEU A 67 -17.53 7.02 -5.80
N ASP A 68 -18.13 7.75 -4.87
CA ASP A 68 -17.72 9.10 -4.48
C ASP A 68 -16.32 9.13 -3.88
N VAL A 69 -15.96 8.17 -3.04
CA VAL A 69 -14.60 8.03 -2.49
C VAL A 69 -13.60 7.69 -3.61
N VAL A 70 -13.96 6.77 -4.51
CA VAL A 70 -13.13 6.43 -5.68
C VAL A 70 -12.90 7.67 -6.57
N ASN A 71 -13.94 8.46 -6.82
CA ASN A 71 -13.82 9.70 -7.58
C ASN A 71 -12.92 10.73 -6.88
N ASN A 72 -12.99 10.83 -5.56
CA ASN A 72 -12.07 11.68 -4.78
C ASN A 72 -10.61 11.19 -4.91
N ILE A 73 -10.37 9.87 -4.92
CA ILE A 73 -9.03 9.30 -5.17
C ILE A 73 -8.53 9.67 -6.57
N ILE A 74 -9.39 9.53 -7.60
CA ILE A 74 -9.03 9.89 -8.97
C ILE A 74 -8.71 11.39 -9.08
N ALA A 75 -9.50 12.25 -8.44
CA ALA A 75 -9.27 13.70 -8.42
C ALA A 75 -7.95 14.04 -7.72
N ALA A 76 -7.70 13.45 -6.54
CA ALA A 76 -6.46 13.61 -5.77
C ALA A 76 -5.24 13.18 -6.60
N TYR A 77 -5.30 11.99 -7.23
CA TYR A 77 -4.27 11.49 -8.14
C TYR A 77 -3.96 12.45 -9.29
N ASN A 78 -4.99 13.03 -9.92
CA ASN A 78 -4.79 13.97 -11.02
C ASN A 78 -4.12 15.27 -10.55
N SER A 79 -4.39 15.69 -9.31
CA SER A 79 -3.77 16.88 -8.71
C SER A 79 -2.37 16.66 -8.13
N SER A 80 -1.95 15.41 -7.92
CA SER A 80 -0.70 15.07 -7.22
C SER A 80 0.56 15.03 -8.11
N ARG A 81 0.43 15.42 -9.38
CA ARG A 81 1.52 15.34 -10.38
C ARG A 81 2.80 16.10 -10.00
N THR A 82 2.67 17.16 -9.20
CA THR A 82 3.78 17.99 -8.76
C THR A 82 4.14 17.79 -7.29
N THR A 83 3.36 17.01 -6.54
CA THR A 83 3.58 16.80 -5.11
C THR A 83 4.39 15.54 -4.82
N TRP A 84 4.37 14.56 -5.74
CA TRP A 84 5.13 13.31 -5.67
C TRP A 84 6.45 13.44 -6.44
N ASP A 85 7.54 12.95 -5.86
CA ASP A 85 8.87 12.99 -6.50
C ASP A 85 8.92 12.07 -7.73
N LEU A 86 8.23 10.93 -7.64
CA LEU A 86 7.86 10.10 -8.78
C LEU A 86 6.35 9.92 -8.79
N HIS A 87 5.68 10.43 -9.82
CA HIS A 87 4.23 10.33 -9.92
C HIS A 87 3.80 8.88 -10.19
N PRO A 88 2.85 8.31 -9.44
CA PRO A 88 2.38 6.95 -9.66
C PRO A 88 1.77 6.76 -11.06
N SER A 89 1.84 5.54 -11.60
CA SER A 89 1.37 5.27 -12.97
C SER A 89 -0.15 5.37 -13.17
N ASN A 90 -0.93 5.23 -12.09
CA ASN A 90 -2.38 5.35 -12.09
C ASN A 90 -2.91 5.63 -10.66
N TYR A 91 -4.20 5.97 -10.56
CA TYR A 91 -4.86 6.31 -9.29
C TYR A 91 -4.92 5.15 -8.28
N ILE A 92 -4.89 3.90 -8.74
CA ILE A 92 -4.86 2.72 -7.87
C ILE A 92 -3.47 2.61 -7.23
N THR A 93 -2.41 2.64 -8.04
CA THR A 93 -1.01 2.63 -7.55
C THR A 93 -0.76 3.78 -6.58
N TYR A 94 -1.29 4.97 -6.88
CA TYR A 94 -1.27 6.13 -5.99
C TYR A 94 -1.89 5.84 -4.63
N PHE A 95 -3.09 5.25 -4.60
CA PHE A 95 -3.75 4.90 -3.34
C PHE A 95 -3.03 3.79 -2.57
N ARG A 96 -2.45 2.79 -3.27
CA ARG A 96 -1.67 1.70 -2.66
C ARG A 96 -0.41 2.22 -1.99
N GLN A 97 0.37 3.04 -2.69
CA GLN A 97 1.61 3.62 -2.17
C GLN A 97 1.30 4.61 -1.02
N GLY A 98 0.23 5.40 -1.16
CA GLY A 98 -0.27 6.27 -0.10
C GLY A 98 -0.65 5.49 1.16
N THR A 99 -1.36 4.37 1.00
CA THR A 99 -1.74 3.48 2.11
C THR A 99 -0.52 2.83 2.76
N ALA A 100 0.42 2.29 1.97
CA ALA A 100 1.65 1.71 2.52
C ALA A 100 2.45 2.74 3.32
N THR A 101 2.54 3.97 2.82
CA THR A 101 3.18 5.09 3.52
C THR A 101 2.42 5.45 4.81
N TRP A 102 1.09 5.54 4.76
CA TRP A 102 0.23 5.89 5.92
C TRP A 102 0.45 5.01 7.15
N PHE A 103 0.65 3.72 6.91
CA PHE A 103 0.83 2.70 7.93
C PHE A 103 2.30 2.37 8.23
N ALA A 104 3.25 3.13 7.70
CA ALA A 104 4.68 2.79 7.80
C ALA A 104 4.98 1.36 7.31
N ALA A 105 4.22 0.86 6.34
CA ALA A 105 4.27 -0.49 5.83
C ALA A 105 5.24 -0.66 4.64
N THR A 106 6.14 0.31 4.46
CA THR A 106 7.18 0.31 3.43
C THR A 106 8.41 1.09 3.89
N SER A 107 9.59 0.52 3.66
CA SER A 107 10.90 1.17 3.77
C SER A 107 11.57 1.32 2.40
N LYS A 108 10.82 1.13 1.31
CA LYS A 108 11.29 1.26 -0.07
C LYS A 108 11.88 2.64 -0.34
N SER A 109 12.66 2.74 -1.41
CA SER A 109 13.29 3.99 -1.80
C SER A 109 12.27 5.09 -2.12
N ALA A 110 12.71 6.35 -2.07
CA ALA A 110 11.90 7.50 -2.51
C ALA A 110 11.37 7.33 -3.94
N TYR A 111 12.11 6.64 -4.81
CA TYR A 111 11.67 6.35 -6.17
C TYR A 111 10.40 5.48 -6.17
N GLU A 112 10.35 4.47 -5.32
CA GLU A 112 9.25 3.49 -5.29
C GLU A 112 8.03 3.97 -4.50
N THR A 113 8.22 4.87 -3.53
CA THR A 113 7.13 5.47 -2.73
C THR A 113 6.67 6.82 -3.26
N GLY A 114 7.25 7.27 -4.39
CA GLY A 114 7.11 8.63 -4.90
C GLY A 114 7.54 9.72 -3.92
N GLY A 115 8.45 9.36 -3.00
CA GLY A 115 9.05 10.24 -2.01
C GLY A 115 8.17 10.46 -0.78
N MET A 116 7.01 9.82 -0.70
CA MET A 116 6.05 10.08 0.38
C MET A 116 6.52 9.55 1.73
N ASN A 117 7.47 8.61 1.75
CA ASN A 117 8.12 8.14 2.97
C ASN A 117 9.36 8.95 3.39
N ILE A 118 9.71 10.00 2.64
CA ILE A 118 10.82 10.90 2.94
C ILE A 118 10.28 12.19 3.58
N CYS A 119 10.72 12.42 4.80
CA CYS A 119 10.44 13.61 5.60
C CYS A 119 11.46 14.73 5.32
N SER A 120 11.29 15.90 5.96
CA SER A 120 12.18 17.05 5.81
C SER A 120 13.67 16.70 5.97
N ASN A 121 14.53 17.40 5.23
CA ASN A 121 15.98 17.14 5.13
C ASN A 121 16.35 15.82 4.42
N ALA A 122 15.47 15.33 3.53
CA ALA A 122 15.69 14.11 2.73
C ALA A 122 15.96 12.85 3.58
N ARG A 123 15.39 12.80 4.80
CA ARG A 123 15.54 11.66 5.71
C ARG A 123 14.27 10.81 5.68
N PRO A 124 14.37 9.48 5.77
CA PRO A 124 13.20 8.63 5.95
C PRO A 124 12.39 9.06 7.17
N CYS A 125 11.06 9.11 7.03
CA CYS A 125 10.17 9.27 8.17
C CYS A 125 10.27 8.03 9.07
N ILE A 126 10.31 8.23 10.39
CA ILE A 126 10.60 7.13 11.35
C ILE A 126 9.31 6.49 11.88
N THR A 127 8.24 7.27 12.03
CA THR A 127 6.99 6.81 12.65
C THR A 127 5.79 6.98 11.72
N GLU A 128 4.73 6.20 11.96
CA GLU A 128 3.42 6.39 11.29
C GLU A 128 2.94 7.84 11.42
N ILE A 129 3.14 8.48 12.57
CA ILE A 129 2.74 9.86 12.79
C ILE A 129 3.52 10.82 11.89
N ASP A 130 4.83 10.61 11.72
CA ASP A 130 5.66 11.44 10.83
C ASP A 130 5.25 11.27 9.38
N LEU A 131 5.00 10.03 8.95
CA LEU A 131 4.53 9.71 7.60
C LEU A 131 3.18 10.38 7.32
N ARG A 132 2.22 10.28 8.24
CA ARG A 132 0.91 10.92 8.11
C ARG A 132 1.01 12.43 8.08
N ARG A 133 1.88 13.04 8.89
CA ARG A 133 2.16 14.49 8.83
C ARG A 133 2.82 14.90 7.51
N ASN A 134 3.72 14.07 6.99
CA ASN A 134 4.35 14.31 5.69
C ASN A 134 3.30 14.28 4.57
N ILE A 135 2.43 13.26 4.55
CA ILE A 135 1.31 13.18 3.60
C ILE A 135 0.40 14.42 3.77
N LYS A 136 0.03 14.78 5.01
CA LYS A 136 -0.76 15.99 5.28
C LYS A 136 -0.16 17.27 4.70
N THR A 137 1.17 17.35 4.63
CA THR A 137 1.88 18.54 4.16
C THR A 137 2.06 18.53 2.64
N ARG A 138 2.36 17.35 2.05
CA ARG A 138 2.66 17.20 0.63
C ARG A 138 1.43 16.96 -0.23
N ASP A 139 0.46 16.20 0.27
CA ASP A 139 -0.72 15.74 -0.46
C ASP A 139 -1.94 15.73 0.47
N VAL A 140 -2.47 16.92 0.73
CA VAL A 140 -3.65 17.13 1.59
C VAL A 140 -4.86 16.31 1.11
N PRO A 141 -5.21 16.26 -0.20
CA PRO A 141 -6.32 15.43 -0.66
C PRO A 141 -6.14 13.95 -0.30
N LEU A 142 -4.94 13.39 -0.47
CA LEU A 142 -4.65 12.02 -0.07
C LEU A 142 -4.81 11.82 1.44
N PHE A 143 -4.29 12.75 2.25
CA PHE A 143 -4.40 12.69 3.70
C PHE A 143 -5.86 12.60 4.14
N ASP A 144 -6.73 13.46 3.61
CA ASP A 144 -8.13 13.51 3.99
C ASP A 144 -8.87 12.22 3.62
N ILE A 145 -8.58 11.67 2.43
CA ILE A 145 -9.13 10.39 1.99
C ILE A 145 -8.68 9.25 2.92
N LEU A 146 -7.38 9.12 3.19
CA LEU A 146 -6.84 8.05 4.03
C LEU A 146 -7.34 8.13 5.47
N ASN A 147 -7.44 9.35 6.02
CA ASN A 147 -8.00 9.59 7.34
C ASN A 147 -9.48 9.20 7.42
N THR A 148 -10.25 9.46 6.35
CA THR A 148 -11.66 9.06 6.24
C THR A 148 -11.79 7.55 6.15
N VAL A 149 -11.00 6.90 5.29
CA VAL A 149 -11.08 5.46 5.01
C VAL A 149 -10.64 4.60 6.20
N TYR A 150 -9.53 4.95 6.85
CA TYR A 150 -8.90 4.07 7.86
C TYR A 150 -9.13 4.49 9.30
N ASN A 151 -9.32 5.78 9.55
CA ASN A 151 -9.23 6.32 10.90
C ASN A 151 -10.50 7.05 11.36
N PHE A 152 -11.56 7.12 10.54
CA PHE A 152 -12.79 7.87 10.85
C PHE A 152 -12.47 9.24 11.48
N GLU A 153 -11.59 9.99 10.80
CA GLU A 153 -11.09 11.31 11.18
C GLU A 153 -10.12 11.36 12.38
N ARG A 154 -9.76 10.22 12.97
CA ARG A 154 -8.81 10.10 14.09
C ARG A 154 -7.39 9.75 13.62
N TRP A 155 -6.81 10.62 12.79
CA TRP A 155 -5.52 10.37 12.12
C TRP A 155 -4.32 10.14 13.04
N ASN A 156 -4.42 10.45 14.34
CA ASN A 156 -3.34 10.22 15.32
C ASN A 156 -3.35 8.81 15.93
N MET A 157 -4.35 7.97 15.61
CA MET A 157 -4.40 6.58 16.06
C MET A 157 -3.51 5.71 15.17
N THR A 158 -2.38 5.25 15.70
CA THR A 158 -1.44 4.37 15.01
C THR A 158 -2.06 3.00 14.75
N GLY A 159 -1.85 2.45 13.55
CA GLY A 159 -2.29 1.10 13.19
C GLY A 159 -1.38 0.02 13.78
N ASN A 160 -0.13 0.37 14.11
CA ASN A 160 0.93 -0.52 14.55
C ASN A 160 1.11 -1.70 13.58
N ILE A 161 1.08 -1.38 12.28
CA ILE A 161 1.26 -2.36 11.22
C ILE A 161 2.76 -2.48 10.95
N SER A 162 3.30 -3.68 11.13
CA SER A 162 4.71 -3.95 10.89
C SER A 162 5.00 -4.00 9.38
N ILE A 163 6.12 -3.40 8.97
CA ILE A 163 6.87 -3.85 7.77
C ILE A 163 7.22 -5.32 8.02
N CYS A 164 7.37 -6.13 6.96
CA CYS A 164 7.96 -7.46 7.11
C CYS A 164 9.36 -7.31 7.75
N ALA A 165 9.44 -7.53 9.06
CA ALA A 165 10.65 -7.48 9.83
C ALA A 165 11.07 -8.91 10.16
N TRP A 166 12.36 -9.18 10.01
CA TRP A 166 13.02 -10.40 10.45
C TRP A 166 12.93 -10.57 11.97
#